data_AF-A0A957N9Q7-F1
#
_entry.id   AF-A0A957N9Q7-F1
#
_cell.length_a   1.000
_cell.length_b   1.000
_cell.length_c   1.000
_cell.angle_alpha   90.00
_cell.angle_beta   90.00
_cell.angle_gamma   90.00
#
_symmetry.space_group_name_H-M   'P 1'
#
loop_
_entity.id
_entity.type
_entity.pdbx_description
1 polymer ?
#
loop_
_entity_poly.entity_id
_entity_poly.type
_entity_poly.pdbx_seq_one_letter_code
_entity_poly.pdbx_strand_id
1 'polypeptide(L)'
;NKALTAPVGPQGFGLEKSELDTEIEVTYGDRNFTLKHGSVVIAAITSCTNTSNPSVMIGAGLLAKKAVERGLDVKPWVKTSMAPGSKVVTKYLEASGLTPYLEALNFHTVGYGCTTCIGNSGPLPEPISRAIHAADLVAASVLSGNRNFEGRVSPDVRANFLASPPLVVAYAIAGTVNIDLVNDPIGYDPNGQAVYLHEIWPSQEEVQSEIRRSLNPSMYREQYADVFTGNPEWNAVDVPGGELFAWDAASTYIQEPPFFQNLTQEVPPVTPIVGARVLAVMPDSTTTDHISPAGSIAKNSPAASYLEGHNVERSEWNSYGSRRGNHEVMMRGTFANIRIKNQMLDGEEGGYTVYIPAMEKLAIWDAAARYMDDGTPLIVLAGKEYGTGSSRDWAAKGVLLQGVRAVIAESFERIHRSNLVGMGVLPLQFKAGDSAQSLGLTGFETFDIIGLTEEMAPGQEYTVRATAESGAVTEFKVISRIDTPVEVNYYKNGGILQTVLRRLAA
;
A
#
# COMPACT_ATOMS: atom_id res chain seq x y z
N ASN A 1 -19.03 -3.11 -20.71
CA ASN A 1 -18.09 -3.25 -19.57
C ASN A 1 -18.89 -3.30 -18.26
N LYS A 2 -19.18 -4.50 -17.72
CA LYS A 2 -20.07 -4.67 -16.53
C LYS A 2 -19.45 -4.14 -15.23
N ALA A 3 -18.12 -4.03 -15.17
CA ALA A 3 -17.42 -3.56 -13.98
C ALA A 3 -17.67 -2.07 -13.70
N LEU A 4 -17.86 -1.25 -14.75
CA LEU A 4 -18.11 0.18 -14.56
C LEU A 4 -19.40 0.46 -13.76
N THR A 5 -20.48 -0.26 -14.05
CA THR A 5 -21.80 -0.08 -13.40
C THR A 5 -22.05 -0.99 -12.20
N ALA A 6 -21.16 -1.94 -11.90
CA ALA A 6 -21.34 -2.82 -10.75
C ALA A 6 -21.18 -2.02 -9.44
N PRO A 7 -21.85 -2.42 -8.33
CA PRO A 7 -21.74 -1.72 -7.05
C PRO A 7 -20.29 -1.53 -6.64
N VAL A 8 -19.99 -0.39 -6.01
CA VAL A 8 -18.63 -0.03 -5.59
C VAL A 8 -18.04 -1.16 -4.74
N GLY A 9 -16.89 -1.68 -5.19
CA GLY A 9 -16.20 -2.80 -4.54
C GLY A 9 -15.09 -3.37 -5.42
N PRO A 10 -14.53 -4.54 -5.06
CA PRO A 10 -13.37 -5.12 -5.77
C PRO A 10 -13.59 -5.37 -7.27
N GLN A 11 -14.84 -5.43 -7.72
CA GLN A 11 -15.22 -5.70 -9.12
C GLN A 11 -16.13 -4.63 -9.72
N GLY A 12 -16.35 -3.50 -9.01
CA GLY A 12 -17.34 -2.51 -9.41
C GLY A 12 -16.96 -1.08 -9.07
N PHE A 13 -17.28 -0.14 -9.97
CA PHE A 13 -16.96 1.28 -9.82
C PHE A 13 -18.19 2.15 -9.52
N GLY A 14 -19.40 1.60 -9.57
CA GLY A 14 -20.64 2.28 -9.21
C GLY A 14 -21.08 3.41 -10.15
N LEU A 15 -20.60 3.41 -11.40
CA LEU A 15 -20.98 4.43 -12.38
C LEU A 15 -22.41 4.24 -12.88
N GLU A 16 -23.09 5.36 -13.09
CA GLU A 16 -24.38 5.41 -13.76
C GLU A 16 -24.22 5.17 -15.27
N LYS A 17 -25.30 4.68 -15.90
CA LYS A 17 -25.26 4.37 -17.36
C LYS A 17 -24.94 5.59 -18.21
N SER A 18 -25.34 6.79 -17.78
CA SER A 18 -25.06 8.05 -18.47
C SER A 18 -23.58 8.45 -18.46
N GLU A 19 -22.78 7.85 -17.57
CA GLU A 19 -21.37 8.20 -17.40
C GLU A 19 -20.45 7.29 -18.22
N LEU A 20 -20.96 6.20 -18.80
CA LEU A 20 -20.12 5.19 -19.45
C LEU A 20 -19.35 5.68 -20.67
N ASP A 21 -19.91 6.67 -21.37
CA ASP A 21 -19.32 7.26 -22.57
C ASP A 21 -18.53 8.54 -22.27
N THR A 22 -18.26 8.83 -20.99
CA THR A 22 -17.49 10.01 -20.58
C THR A 22 -16.11 10.01 -21.23
N GLU A 23 -15.81 11.11 -21.89
CA GLU A 23 -14.53 11.36 -22.54
C GLU A 23 -14.10 12.81 -22.33
N ILE A 24 -12.79 13.04 -22.34
CA ILE A 24 -12.21 14.38 -22.18
C ILE A 24 -11.01 14.55 -23.12
N GLU A 25 -10.98 15.67 -23.83
CA GLU A 25 -9.83 16.06 -24.64
C GLU A 25 -8.72 16.62 -23.76
N VAL A 26 -7.48 16.24 -24.09
CA VAL A 26 -6.27 16.65 -23.37
C VAL A 26 -5.24 17.13 -24.37
N THR A 27 -4.74 18.34 -24.14
CA THR A 27 -3.57 18.89 -24.82
C THR A 27 -2.35 18.72 -23.92
N TYR A 28 -1.32 18.02 -24.43
CA TYR A 28 -0.05 17.84 -23.75
C TYR A 28 1.11 18.02 -24.73
N GLY A 29 1.85 19.13 -24.56
CA GLY A 29 2.79 19.59 -25.58
C GLY A 29 2.06 19.90 -26.89
N ASP A 30 2.60 19.42 -28.01
CA ASP A 30 2.00 19.58 -29.34
C ASP A 30 0.98 18.47 -29.70
N ARG A 31 0.57 17.66 -28.72
CA ARG A 31 -0.31 16.50 -28.95
C ARG A 31 -1.68 16.74 -28.33
N ASN A 32 -2.72 16.41 -29.10
CA ASN A 32 -4.10 16.34 -28.64
C ASN A 32 -4.57 14.88 -28.66
N PHE A 33 -5.23 14.45 -27.59
CA PHE A 33 -5.79 13.10 -27.49
C PHE A 33 -7.00 13.10 -26.55
N THR A 34 -7.80 12.04 -26.63
CA THR A 34 -8.99 11.84 -25.81
C THR A 34 -8.74 10.76 -24.77
N LEU A 35 -9.05 11.04 -23.51
CA LEU A 35 -9.09 10.03 -22.45
C LEU A 35 -10.53 9.59 -22.18
N LYS A 36 -10.70 8.31 -21.89
CA LYS A 36 -11.96 7.64 -21.54
C LYS A 36 -11.77 6.70 -20.35
N HIS A 37 -12.87 6.18 -19.81
CA HIS A 37 -12.83 5.04 -18.89
C HIS A 37 -11.99 3.88 -19.45
N GLY A 38 -11.08 3.35 -18.65
CA GLY A 38 -10.17 2.27 -19.05
C GLY A 38 -8.92 2.71 -19.81
N SER A 39 -8.71 4.00 -20.05
CA SER A 39 -7.44 4.49 -20.64
C SER A 39 -6.26 4.08 -19.76
N VAL A 40 -5.25 3.45 -20.36
CA VAL A 40 -4.02 3.07 -19.66
C VAL A 40 -3.15 4.30 -19.53
N VAL A 41 -2.97 4.82 -18.32
CA VAL A 41 -2.16 6.01 -18.05
C VAL A 41 -0.81 5.66 -17.42
N ILE A 42 -0.67 4.44 -16.90
CA ILE A 42 0.59 3.88 -16.40
C ILE A 42 0.77 2.46 -16.95
N ALA A 43 1.91 2.20 -17.58
CA ALA A 43 2.34 0.87 -18.01
C ALA A 43 3.74 0.57 -17.48
N ALA A 44 3.87 -0.27 -16.46
CA ALA A 44 5.13 -0.46 -15.74
C ALA A 44 5.61 -1.91 -15.75
N ILE A 45 6.76 -2.16 -16.40
CA ILE A 45 7.52 -3.38 -16.21
C ILE A 45 8.31 -3.21 -14.90
N THR A 46 7.79 -3.76 -13.82
CA THR A 46 8.29 -3.57 -12.46
C THR A 46 8.22 -4.87 -11.67
N SER A 47 8.59 -4.79 -10.38
CA SER A 47 8.55 -5.85 -9.38
C SER A 47 9.57 -6.97 -9.56
N CYS A 48 10.12 -7.42 -8.43
CA CYS A 48 10.94 -8.62 -8.38
C CYS A 48 10.18 -9.88 -8.83
N THR A 49 8.85 -9.89 -8.77
CA THR A 49 8.00 -11.03 -9.19
C THR A 49 8.26 -11.44 -10.64
N ASN A 50 8.33 -10.47 -11.55
CA ASN A 50 8.46 -10.74 -12.98
C ASN A 50 9.84 -10.38 -13.53
N THR A 51 10.48 -9.34 -12.99
CA THR A 51 11.81 -8.92 -13.49
C THR A 51 12.93 -9.90 -13.13
N SER A 52 12.70 -10.80 -12.18
CA SER A 52 13.59 -11.93 -11.88
C SER A 52 13.47 -13.09 -12.87
N ASN A 53 12.47 -13.09 -13.75
CA ASN A 53 12.22 -14.17 -14.70
C ASN A 53 12.63 -13.76 -16.13
N PRO A 54 13.76 -14.28 -16.66
CA PRO A 54 14.22 -13.95 -18.00
C PRO A 54 13.21 -14.25 -19.11
N SER A 55 12.36 -15.27 -18.94
CA SER A 55 11.37 -15.66 -19.96
C SER A 55 10.41 -14.54 -20.30
N VAL A 56 9.89 -13.85 -19.29
CA VAL A 56 8.92 -12.78 -19.53
C VAL A 56 9.59 -11.46 -19.89
N MET A 57 10.82 -11.22 -19.44
CA MET A 57 11.58 -10.03 -19.82
C MET A 57 12.07 -10.09 -21.26
N ILE A 58 12.61 -11.24 -21.70
CA ILE A 58 12.97 -11.49 -23.10
C ILE A 58 11.71 -11.50 -23.96
N GLY A 59 10.61 -12.09 -23.50
CA GLY A 59 9.31 -12.00 -24.17
C GLY A 59 8.85 -10.56 -24.39
N ALA A 60 9.02 -9.67 -23.40
CA ALA A 60 8.66 -8.27 -23.53
C ALA A 60 9.54 -7.55 -24.56
N GLY A 61 10.86 -7.81 -24.52
CA GLY A 61 11.79 -7.27 -25.51
C GLY A 61 11.51 -7.74 -26.94
N LEU A 62 11.18 -9.03 -27.13
CA LEU A 62 10.83 -9.59 -28.43
C LEU A 62 9.50 -9.02 -28.96
N LEU A 63 8.50 -8.86 -28.09
CA LEU A 63 7.24 -8.21 -28.45
C LEU A 63 7.47 -6.75 -28.85
N ALA A 64 8.27 -6.02 -28.08
CA ALA A 64 8.65 -4.63 -28.39
C ALA A 64 9.37 -4.55 -29.74
N LYS A 65 10.31 -5.47 -30.01
CA LYS A 65 10.99 -5.57 -31.31
C LYS A 65 10.01 -5.74 -32.46
N LYS A 66 9.13 -6.74 -32.39
CA LYS A 66 8.13 -7.01 -33.44
C LYS A 66 7.16 -5.84 -33.62
N ALA A 67 6.76 -5.16 -32.54
CA ALA A 67 5.90 -3.98 -32.59
C ALA A 67 6.58 -2.81 -33.33
N VAL A 68 7.83 -2.49 -32.96
CA VAL A 68 8.61 -1.40 -33.57
C VAL A 68 8.93 -1.70 -35.03
N GLU A 69 9.28 -2.95 -35.37
CA GLU A 69 9.50 -3.37 -36.77
C GLU A 69 8.21 -3.29 -37.62
N ARG A 70 7.04 -3.37 -37.00
CA ARG A 70 5.72 -3.10 -37.61
C ARG A 70 5.32 -1.61 -37.55
N GLY A 71 6.18 -0.73 -37.06
CA GLY A 71 5.93 0.71 -36.98
C GLY A 71 4.89 1.12 -35.94
N LEU A 72 4.65 0.29 -34.92
CA LEU A 72 3.79 0.65 -33.79
C LEU A 72 4.56 1.48 -32.75
N ASP A 73 3.83 2.33 -32.03
CA ASP A 73 4.32 3.14 -30.90
C ASP A 73 3.29 3.11 -29.76
N VAL A 74 3.73 3.47 -28.55
CA VAL A 74 2.86 3.63 -27.38
C VAL A 74 2.02 4.90 -27.48
N LYS A 75 0.84 4.89 -26.87
CA LYS A 75 -0.02 6.09 -26.87
C LYS A 75 0.62 7.22 -26.04
N PRO A 76 0.47 8.50 -26.47
CA PRO A 76 1.20 9.63 -25.88
C PRO A 76 0.83 9.95 -24.43
N TRP A 77 -0.29 9.44 -23.93
CA TRP A 77 -0.74 9.60 -22.54
C TRP A 77 -0.23 8.51 -21.59
N VAL A 78 0.39 7.46 -22.12
CA VAL A 78 0.83 6.31 -21.31
C VAL A 78 2.20 6.63 -20.69
N LYS A 79 2.26 6.70 -19.36
CA LYS A 79 3.55 6.74 -18.65
C LYS A 79 4.15 5.34 -18.58
N THR A 80 5.12 5.06 -19.44
CA THR A 80 5.85 3.80 -19.46
C THR A 80 7.07 3.82 -18.53
N SER A 81 7.46 2.65 -18.02
CA SER A 81 8.69 2.51 -17.23
C SER A 81 9.16 1.06 -17.17
N MET A 82 10.48 0.85 -17.09
CA MET A 82 11.09 -0.43 -16.75
C MET A 82 11.97 -0.28 -15.50
N ALA A 83 11.69 -1.05 -14.47
CA ALA A 83 12.44 -1.05 -13.21
C ALA A 83 12.88 -2.47 -12.86
N PRO A 84 14.03 -2.93 -13.36
CA PRO A 84 14.53 -4.27 -13.11
C PRO A 84 14.92 -4.50 -11.65
N GLY A 85 14.74 -5.72 -11.15
CA GLY A 85 15.17 -6.10 -9.80
C GLY A 85 16.70 -6.23 -9.65
N SER A 86 17.46 -6.30 -10.74
CA SER A 86 18.93 -6.33 -10.73
C SER A 86 19.52 -5.84 -12.05
N LYS A 87 20.80 -5.46 -12.04
CA LYS A 87 21.57 -5.07 -13.24
C LYS A 87 21.71 -6.22 -14.25
N VAL A 88 21.63 -7.48 -13.82
CA VAL A 88 21.70 -8.65 -14.71
C VAL A 88 20.62 -8.62 -15.79
N VAL A 89 19.44 -8.10 -15.46
CA VAL A 89 18.34 -7.94 -16.42
C VAL A 89 18.73 -7.03 -17.58
N THR A 90 19.30 -5.87 -17.27
CA THR A 90 19.81 -4.95 -18.28
C THR A 90 20.89 -5.63 -19.13
N LYS A 91 21.80 -6.40 -18.51
CA LYS A 91 22.90 -7.06 -19.24
C LYS A 91 22.43 -8.08 -20.28
N TYR A 92 21.46 -8.93 -19.97
CA TYR A 92 20.96 -9.86 -20.98
C TYR A 92 20.05 -9.20 -22.02
N LEU A 93 19.35 -8.10 -21.68
CA LEU A 93 18.58 -7.31 -22.64
C LEU A 93 19.49 -6.54 -23.62
N GLU A 94 20.64 -6.07 -23.15
CA GLU A 94 21.71 -5.51 -23.99
C GLU A 94 22.32 -6.59 -24.89
N ALA A 95 22.72 -7.74 -24.34
CA ALA A 95 23.33 -8.83 -25.10
C ALA A 95 22.39 -9.46 -26.14
N SER A 96 21.08 -9.46 -25.87
CA SER A 96 20.06 -9.88 -26.83
C SER A 96 19.79 -8.83 -27.92
N GLY A 97 20.24 -7.59 -27.76
CA GLY A 97 19.95 -6.48 -28.66
C GLY A 97 18.49 -6.00 -28.58
N LEU A 98 17.78 -6.32 -27.50
CA LEU A 98 16.36 -5.97 -27.33
C LEU A 98 16.13 -4.61 -26.65
N THR A 99 17.13 -4.10 -25.94
CA THR A 99 17.04 -2.80 -25.23
C THR A 99 16.58 -1.65 -26.13
N PRO A 100 17.14 -1.43 -27.34
CA PRO A 100 16.72 -0.30 -28.18
C PRO A 100 15.22 -0.32 -28.56
N TYR A 101 14.61 -1.51 -28.67
CA TYR A 101 13.19 -1.64 -29.01
C TYR A 101 12.28 -1.36 -27.82
N LEU A 102 12.70 -1.75 -26.61
CA LEU A 102 12.00 -1.36 -25.38
C LEU A 102 12.06 0.16 -25.20
N GLU A 103 13.22 0.76 -25.43
CA GLU A 103 13.42 2.21 -25.35
C GLU A 103 12.65 2.98 -26.43
N ALA A 104 12.55 2.44 -27.65
CA ALA A 104 11.70 3.02 -28.70
C ALA A 104 10.22 3.10 -28.30
N LEU A 105 9.75 2.16 -27.47
CA LEU A 105 8.41 2.19 -26.86
C LEU A 105 8.40 2.90 -25.48
N ASN A 106 9.41 3.71 -25.20
CA ASN A 106 9.62 4.49 -23.98
C ASN A 106 9.82 3.66 -22.69
N PHE A 107 10.02 2.34 -22.77
CA PHE A 107 10.34 1.48 -21.63
C PHE A 107 11.83 1.58 -21.23
N HIS A 108 12.27 2.78 -20.87
CA HIS A 108 13.62 3.01 -20.36
C HIS A 108 13.81 2.37 -18.99
N THR A 109 15.06 1.97 -18.70
CA THR A 109 15.46 1.59 -17.33
C THR A 109 15.45 2.83 -16.45
N VAL A 110 14.44 2.97 -15.59
CA VAL A 110 14.28 4.15 -14.71
C VAL A 110 14.96 3.99 -13.34
N GLY A 111 15.39 2.78 -13.01
CA GLY A 111 16.09 2.48 -11.76
C GLY A 111 16.01 1.01 -11.37
N TYR A 112 16.88 0.61 -10.43
CA TYR A 112 16.93 -0.73 -9.88
C TYR A 112 16.30 -0.76 -8.49
N GLY A 113 15.02 -1.09 -8.41
CA GLY A 113 14.26 -1.07 -7.15
C GLY A 113 12.76 -1.26 -7.34
N CYS A 114 12.00 -1.15 -6.25
CA CYS A 114 10.56 -1.46 -6.28
C CYS A 114 9.73 -0.53 -7.17
N THR A 115 10.06 0.77 -7.23
CA THR A 115 9.38 1.79 -8.05
C THR A 115 7.84 1.67 -8.01
N THR A 116 7.17 1.56 -9.17
CA THR A 116 5.71 1.46 -9.32
C THR A 116 5.10 0.30 -8.51
N CYS A 117 5.81 -0.80 -8.28
CA CYS A 117 5.30 -1.94 -7.49
C CYS A 117 4.95 -1.58 -6.04
N ILE A 118 5.65 -0.61 -5.44
CA ILE A 118 5.37 -0.11 -4.08
C ILE A 118 4.56 1.19 -4.09
N GLY A 119 4.11 1.66 -5.26
CA GLY A 119 3.42 2.94 -5.40
C GLY A 119 4.34 4.14 -5.64
N ASN A 120 5.65 3.93 -5.77
CA ASN A 120 6.59 4.98 -6.18
C ASN A 120 6.57 5.12 -7.71
N SER A 121 5.39 5.41 -8.26
CA SER A 121 5.15 5.59 -9.69
C SER A 121 5.52 7.00 -10.18
N GLY A 122 5.69 7.95 -9.28
CA GLY A 122 5.88 9.38 -9.59
C GLY A 122 4.64 10.03 -10.21
N PRO A 123 4.62 11.36 -10.39
CA PRO A 123 3.43 12.06 -10.89
C PRO A 123 3.15 11.70 -12.35
N LEU A 124 1.86 11.68 -12.74
CA LEU A 124 1.47 11.80 -14.14
C LEU A 124 1.71 13.24 -14.63
N PRO A 125 1.87 13.46 -15.94
CA PRO A 125 1.82 14.81 -16.49
C PRO A 125 0.56 15.55 -16.04
N GLU A 126 0.72 16.80 -15.63
CA GLU A 126 -0.33 17.57 -14.96
C GLU A 126 -1.62 17.74 -15.80
N PRO A 127 -1.56 17.95 -17.14
CA PRO A 127 -2.76 17.94 -17.97
C PRO A 127 -3.54 16.62 -17.95
N ILE A 128 -2.83 15.49 -17.88
CA ILE A 128 -3.45 14.14 -17.83
C ILE A 128 -4.10 13.92 -16.47
N SER A 129 -3.39 14.20 -15.37
CA SER A 129 -3.96 14.08 -14.01
C SER A 129 -5.20 14.96 -13.85
N ARG A 130 -5.12 16.25 -14.23
CA ARG A 130 -6.30 17.15 -14.20
C ARG A 130 -7.48 16.60 -14.99
N ALA A 131 -7.24 16.08 -16.19
CA ALA A 131 -8.32 15.57 -17.04
C ALA A 131 -9.01 14.34 -16.43
N ILE A 132 -8.23 13.42 -15.82
CA ILE A 132 -8.78 12.25 -15.11
C ILE A 132 -9.72 12.70 -14.00
N HIS A 133 -9.28 13.65 -13.15
CA HIS A 133 -10.09 14.13 -12.02
C HIS A 133 -11.28 14.98 -12.47
N ALA A 134 -11.12 15.82 -13.50
CA ALA A 134 -12.19 16.71 -13.97
C ALA A 134 -13.38 15.94 -14.58
N ALA A 135 -13.10 14.80 -15.22
CA ALA A 135 -14.12 13.95 -15.85
C ALA A 135 -14.45 12.69 -15.01
N ASP A 136 -13.98 12.61 -13.75
CA ASP A 136 -14.07 11.42 -12.88
C ASP A 136 -13.80 10.08 -13.60
N LEU A 137 -12.74 10.06 -14.40
CA LEU A 137 -12.43 8.88 -15.19
C LEU A 137 -11.90 7.75 -14.33
N VAL A 138 -12.41 6.55 -14.58
CA VAL A 138 -11.80 5.29 -14.15
C VAL A 138 -10.60 5.00 -15.04
N ALA A 139 -9.50 5.73 -14.81
CA ALA A 139 -8.22 5.50 -15.47
C ALA A 139 -7.58 4.19 -14.98
N ALA A 140 -6.78 3.57 -15.85
CA ALA A 140 -6.19 2.27 -15.62
C ALA A 140 -4.65 2.30 -15.54
N SER A 141 -4.08 1.43 -14.72
CA SER A 141 -2.68 1.03 -14.81
C SER A 141 -2.56 -0.45 -15.15
N VAL A 142 -1.50 -0.80 -15.88
CA VAL A 142 -1.09 -2.17 -16.12
C VAL A 142 0.35 -2.33 -15.67
N LEU A 143 0.60 -3.24 -14.73
CA LEU A 143 1.93 -3.42 -14.16
C LEU A 143 2.28 -4.89 -13.97
N SER A 144 3.56 -5.22 -14.10
CA SER A 144 4.06 -6.57 -13.80
C SER A 144 4.33 -6.81 -12.31
N GLY A 145 3.53 -6.17 -11.46
CA GLY A 145 3.56 -6.27 -10.01
C GLY A 145 2.91 -7.54 -9.46
N ASN A 146 2.66 -7.54 -8.14
CA ASN A 146 1.94 -8.60 -7.44
C ASN A 146 0.79 -8.07 -6.56
N ARG A 147 0.56 -6.76 -6.55
CA ARG A 147 -0.49 -6.10 -5.77
C ARG A 147 -1.07 -4.93 -6.57
N ASN A 148 -2.39 -4.84 -6.56
CA ASN A 148 -3.16 -3.89 -7.35
C ASN A 148 -4.33 -3.28 -6.54
N PHE A 149 -4.18 -3.19 -5.21
CA PHE A 149 -5.16 -2.53 -4.35
C PHE A 149 -5.40 -1.09 -4.79
N GLU A 150 -6.63 -0.60 -4.58
CA GLU A 150 -7.01 0.76 -4.89
C GLU A 150 -6.11 1.78 -4.16
N GLY A 151 -5.73 2.86 -4.86
CA GLY A 151 -4.87 3.91 -4.31
C GLY A 151 -3.39 3.52 -4.09
N ARG A 152 -3.00 2.27 -4.36
CA ARG A 152 -1.61 1.81 -4.15
C ARG A 152 -0.65 2.24 -5.26
N VAL A 153 -1.04 2.13 -6.53
CA VAL A 153 -0.13 2.35 -7.67
C VAL A 153 0.08 3.83 -7.93
N SER A 154 -1.01 4.60 -7.98
CA SER A 154 -1.02 6.04 -8.18
C SER A 154 -2.33 6.61 -7.62
N PRO A 155 -2.34 7.85 -7.07
CA PRO A 155 -3.58 8.52 -6.68
C PRO A 155 -4.53 8.79 -7.86
N ASP A 156 -4.00 8.87 -9.09
CA ASP A 156 -4.77 9.14 -10.31
C ASP A 156 -5.43 7.88 -10.91
N VAL A 157 -5.23 6.69 -10.33
CA VAL A 157 -5.65 5.42 -10.94
C VAL A 157 -6.57 4.63 -10.01
N ARG A 158 -7.78 4.34 -10.50
CA ARG A 158 -8.80 3.53 -9.80
C ARG A 158 -8.75 2.06 -10.21
N ALA A 159 -8.37 1.76 -11.45
CA ALA A 159 -8.28 0.38 -11.97
C ALA A 159 -6.83 -0.06 -12.16
N ASN A 160 -6.39 -1.13 -11.47
CA ASN A 160 -5.00 -1.60 -11.55
C ASN A 160 -4.97 -3.07 -11.96
N PHE A 161 -4.26 -3.39 -13.04
CA PHE A 161 -4.19 -4.75 -13.60
C PHE A 161 -2.79 -5.32 -13.49
N LEU A 162 -2.69 -6.51 -12.89
CA LEU A 162 -1.45 -7.28 -12.87
C LEU A 162 -1.34 -8.10 -14.16
N ALA A 163 -0.26 -7.91 -14.91
CA ALA A 163 -0.04 -8.60 -16.17
C ALA A 163 1.42 -9.01 -16.36
N SER A 164 1.70 -9.95 -17.25
CA SER A 164 3.08 -10.28 -17.60
C SER A 164 3.76 -9.10 -18.32
N PRO A 165 5.09 -8.93 -18.22
CA PRO A 165 5.81 -7.88 -18.94
C PRO A 165 5.45 -7.72 -20.43
N PRO A 166 5.26 -8.78 -21.25
CA PRO A 166 4.82 -8.62 -22.65
C PRO A 166 3.41 -8.02 -22.75
N LEU A 167 2.48 -8.38 -21.87
CA LEU A 167 1.15 -7.77 -21.83
C LEU A 167 1.20 -6.30 -21.40
N VAL A 168 2.12 -5.93 -20.49
CA VAL A 168 2.32 -4.51 -20.14
C VAL A 168 2.68 -3.70 -21.39
N VAL A 169 3.58 -4.22 -22.24
CA VAL A 169 3.94 -3.58 -23.51
C VAL A 169 2.73 -3.53 -24.46
N ALA A 170 1.98 -4.63 -24.60
CA ALA A 170 0.79 -4.67 -25.45
C ALA A 170 -0.28 -3.65 -25.05
N TYR A 171 -0.58 -3.53 -23.75
CA TYR A 171 -1.53 -2.55 -23.24
C TYR A 171 -1.02 -1.11 -23.33
N ALA A 172 0.29 -0.87 -23.32
CA ALA A 172 0.86 0.45 -23.57
C ALA A 172 0.68 0.90 -25.03
N ILE A 173 0.80 -0.03 -25.98
CA ILE A 173 0.54 0.20 -27.41
C ILE A 173 -0.95 0.45 -27.65
N ALA A 174 -1.81 -0.41 -27.11
CA ALA A 174 -3.26 -0.25 -27.21
C ALA A 174 -3.76 1.04 -26.52
N GLY A 175 -3.16 1.39 -25.37
CA GLY A 175 -3.51 2.58 -24.58
C GLY A 175 -4.82 2.48 -23.81
N THR A 176 -5.47 1.32 -23.79
CA THR A 176 -6.72 1.06 -23.08
C THR A 176 -6.79 -0.40 -22.61
N VAL A 177 -7.43 -0.64 -21.45
CA VAL A 177 -7.81 -1.99 -21.00
C VAL A 177 -9.18 -2.40 -21.53
N ASN A 178 -9.93 -1.48 -22.14
CA ASN A 178 -11.21 -1.75 -22.79
C ASN A 178 -11.00 -2.18 -24.25
N ILE A 179 -10.32 -3.31 -24.43
CA ILE A 179 -9.96 -3.90 -25.73
C ILE A 179 -10.08 -5.41 -25.66
N ASP A 180 -10.62 -6.04 -26.70
CA ASP A 180 -10.53 -7.48 -26.88
C ASP A 180 -9.22 -7.83 -27.59
N LEU A 181 -8.17 -8.12 -26.82
CA LEU A 181 -6.83 -8.42 -27.36
C LEU A 181 -6.78 -9.62 -28.34
N VAL A 182 -7.84 -10.43 -28.40
CA VAL A 182 -7.94 -11.55 -29.34
C VAL A 182 -8.42 -11.07 -30.71
N ASN A 183 -9.43 -10.20 -30.73
CA ASN A 183 -10.19 -9.86 -31.94
C ASN A 183 -9.98 -8.42 -32.42
N ASP A 184 -9.51 -7.52 -31.56
CA ASP A 184 -9.28 -6.11 -31.88
C ASP A 184 -7.80 -5.87 -32.24
N PRO A 185 -7.50 -4.95 -33.19
CA PRO A 185 -6.14 -4.53 -33.43
C PRO A 185 -5.60 -3.74 -32.24
N ILE A 186 -4.34 -4.00 -31.87
CA ILE A 186 -3.66 -3.24 -30.81
C ILE A 186 -3.11 -1.90 -31.31
N GLY A 187 -3.01 -1.75 -32.64
CA GLY A 187 -2.52 -0.55 -33.31
C GLY A 187 -2.60 -0.68 -34.82
N TYR A 188 -2.16 0.36 -35.51
CA TYR A 188 -2.10 0.41 -36.96
C TYR A 188 -0.68 0.78 -37.40
N ASP A 189 -0.18 0.11 -38.43
CA ASP A 189 1.13 0.42 -39.00
C ASP A 189 1.13 1.78 -39.74
N PRO A 190 2.28 2.29 -40.18
CA PRO A 190 2.36 3.55 -40.94
C PRO A 190 1.59 3.56 -42.28
N ASN A 191 1.17 2.40 -42.79
CA ASN A 191 0.35 2.26 -43.99
C ASN A 191 -1.16 2.16 -43.67
N GLY A 192 -1.54 2.22 -42.40
CA GLY A 192 -2.92 2.08 -41.92
C GLY A 192 -3.41 0.63 -41.83
N GLN A 193 -2.52 -0.37 -41.92
CA GLN A 193 -2.88 -1.77 -41.74
C GLN A 193 -3.03 -2.11 -40.26
N ALA A 194 -4.12 -2.78 -39.92
CA ALA A 194 -4.39 -3.27 -38.57
C ALA A 194 -3.33 -4.29 -38.15
N VAL A 195 -2.77 -4.12 -36.95
CA VAL A 195 -1.83 -5.08 -36.34
C VAL A 195 -2.49 -5.70 -35.12
N TYR A 196 -2.57 -7.03 -35.12
CA TYR A 196 -3.16 -7.80 -34.03
C TYR A 196 -2.09 -8.36 -33.09
N LEU A 197 -2.45 -8.57 -31.81
CA LEU A 197 -1.50 -9.06 -30.81
C LEU A 197 -0.85 -10.39 -31.22
N HIS A 198 -1.62 -11.32 -31.78
CA HIS A 198 -1.15 -12.64 -32.17
C HIS A 198 -0.07 -12.60 -33.27
N GLU A 199 0.00 -11.53 -34.07
CA GLU A 199 1.02 -11.38 -35.13
C GLU A 199 2.39 -11.01 -34.57
N ILE A 200 2.42 -10.32 -33.44
CA ILE A 200 3.65 -9.82 -32.81
C ILE A 200 3.99 -10.53 -31.50
N TRP A 201 3.17 -11.49 -31.06
CA TRP A 201 3.43 -12.26 -29.86
C TRP A 201 4.63 -13.20 -30.08
N PRO A 202 5.63 -13.22 -29.19
CA PRO A 202 6.76 -14.12 -29.33
C PRO A 202 6.37 -15.56 -28.98
N SER A 203 6.83 -16.52 -29.76
CA SER A 203 6.68 -17.94 -29.45
C SER A 203 7.58 -18.35 -28.29
N GLN A 204 7.25 -19.45 -27.63
CA GLN A 204 8.11 -19.98 -26.57
C GLN A 204 9.50 -20.36 -27.09
N GLU A 205 9.60 -20.84 -28.34
CA GLU A 205 10.86 -21.20 -28.97
C GLU A 205 11.75 -19.96 -29.20
N GLU A 206 11.19 -18.86 -29.70
CA GLU A 206 11.90 -17.59 -29.87
C GLU A 206 12.47 -17.10 -28.54
N VAL A 207 11.65 -17.12 -27.47
CA VAL A 207 12.06 -16.72 -26.13
C VAL A 207 13.19 -17.60 -25.60
N GLN A 208 13.06 -18.92 -25.68
CA GLN A 208 14.07 -19.85 -25.16
C GLN A 208 15.38 -19.79 -25.94
N SER A 209 15.31 -19.63 -27.26
CA SER A 209 16.48 -19.44 -28.12
C SER A 209 17.26 -18.18 -27.70
N GLU A 210 16.54 -17.08 -27.50
CA GLU A 210 17.14 -15.81 -27.13
C GLU A 210 17.73 -15.81 -25.71
N ILE A 211 17.09 -16.49 -24.74
CA ILE A 211 17.67 -16.70 -23.41
C ILE A 211 18.99 -17.47 -23.49
N ARG A 212 19.03 -18.59 -24.23
CA ARG A 212 20.26 -19.40 -24.36
C ARG A 212 21.40 -18.61 -25.01
N ARG A 213 21.06 -17.68 -25.92
CA ARG A 213 22.03 -16.84 -26.61
C ARG A 213 22.57 -15.71 -25.73
N SER A 214 21.70 -15.07 -24.93
CA SER A 214 21.99 -13.79 -24.27
C SER A 214 22.29 -13.90 -22.78
N LEU A 215 21.88 -14.98 -22.10
CA LEU A 215 22.06 -15.14 -20.66
C LEU A 215 23.16 -16.16 -20.34
N ASN A 216 24.16 -15.75 -19.55
CA ASN A 216 25.21 -16.65 -19.10
C ASN A 216 25.58 -16.43 -17.62
N PRO A 217 26.23 -17.41 -16.95
CA PRO A 217 26.60 -17.30 -15.55
C PRO A 217 27.65 -16.22 -15.22
N SER A 218 28.48 -15.78 -16.18
CA SER A 218 29.51 -14.75 -15.89
C SER A 218 28.86 -13.40 -15.61
N MET A 219 27.76 -13.07 -16.30
CA MET A 219 26.97 -11.87 -16.02
C MET A 219 26.58 -11.76 -14.54
N TYR A 220 26.17 -12.86 -13.91
CA TYR A 220 25.85 -12.85 -12.48
C TYR A 220 27.10 -12.59 -11.64
N ARG A 221 28.20 -13.29 -11.90
CA ARG A 221 29.45 -13.11 -11.13
C ARG A 221 29.96 -11.67 -11.23
N GLU A 222 29.92 -11.10 -12.43
CA GLU A 222 30.37 -9.73 -12.68
C GLU A 222 29.47 -8.70 -11.99
N GLN A 223 28.13 -8.79 -12.15
CA GLN A 223 27.21 -7.80 -11.60
C GLN A 223 27.05 -7.87 -10.07
N TYR A 224 27.42 -8.99 -9.44
CA TYR A 224 27.39 -9.14 -7.97
C TYR A 224 28.78 -9.02 -7.32
N ALA A 225 29.86 -8.82 -8.08
CA ALA A 225 31.21 -8.72 -7.53
C ALA A 225 31.43 -7.45 -6.70
N ASP A 226 30.68 -6.38 -6.97
CA ASP A 226 30.88 -5.04 -6.42
C ASP A 226 29.68 -4.51 -5.62
N VAL A 227 28.80 -5.38 -5.11
CA VAL A 227 27.57 -4.94 -4.40
C VAL A 227 27.83 -3.94 -3.26
N PHE A 228 28.95 -4.07 -2.55
CA PHE A 228 29.31 -3.21 -1.42
C PHE A 228 30.17 -2.01 -1.80
N THR A 229 30.82 -2.03 -2.97
CA THR A 229 31.86 -1.06 -3.34
C THR A 229 31.57 -0.32 -4.65
N GLY A 230 30.61 -0.79 -5.44
CA GLY A 230 30.33 -0.32 -6.80
C GLY A 230 29.57 1.01 -6.88
N ASN A 231 29.17 1.61 -5.75
CA ASN A 231 28.54 2.93 -5.72
C ASN A 231 29.44 3.94 -4.96
N PRO A 232 30.16 4.84 -5.69
CA PRO A 232 31.01 5.85 -5.07
C PRO A 232 30.27 6.83 -4.15
N GLU A 233 29.02 7.18 -4.47
CA GLU A 233 28.21 8.07 -3.64
C GLU A 233 27.86 7.42 -2.30
N TRP A 234 27.50 6.12 -2.33
CA TRP A 234 27.28 5.34 -1.11
C TRP A 234 28.54 5.25 -0.25
N ASN A 235 29.69 4.98 -0.88
CA ASN A 235 30.98 4.88 -0.18
C ASN A 235 31.44 6.22 0.42
N ALA A 236 30.93 7.34 -0.09
CA ALA A 236 31.26 8.70 0.36
C ALA A 236 30.36 9.21 1.50
N VAL A 237 29.31 8.47 1.88
CA VAL A 237 28.47 8.83 3.03
C VAL A 237 29.31 8.78 4.29
N ASP A 238 29.43 9.92 4.97
CA ASP A 238 30.12 10.00 6.25
C ASP A 238 29.30 9.28 7.33
N VAL A 239 29.96 8.41 8.11
CA VAL A 239 29.30 7.60 9.13
C VAL A 239 29.94 7.92 10.48
N PRO A 240 29.20 8.56 11.40
CA PRO A 240 29.71 8.76 12.75
C PRO A 240 29.90 7.40 13.42
N GLY A 241 31.08 7.16 13.99
CA GLY A 241 31.36 5.95 14.76
C GLY A 241 30.69 5.95 16.13
N GLY A 242 30.53 4.76 16.72
CA GLY A 242 29.98 4.58 18.08
C GLY A 242 29.07 3.37 18.19
N GLU A 243 28.83 2.89 19.41
CA GLU A 243 27.88 1.80 19.69
C GLU A 243 26.45 2.31 19.92
N LEU A 244 26.31 3.58 20.33
CA LEU A 244 25.03 4.24 20.58
C LEU A 244 24.73 5.23 19.45
N PHE A 245 23.49 5.21 18.96
CA PHE A 245 23.05 6.14 17.93
C PHE A 245 22.91 7.55 18.51
N ALA A 246 23.58 8.53 17.90
CA ALA A 246 23.48 9.92 18.29
C ALA A 246 22.20 10.54 17.69
N TRP A 247 21.12 10.55 18.46
CA TRP A 247 19.85 11.16 18.03
C TRP A 247 20.01 12.66 17.77
N ASP A 248 19.54 13.10 16.60
CA ASP A 248 19.42 14.52 16.26
C ASP A 248 17.97 14.96 16.41
N ALA A 249 17.70 15.86 17.36
CA ALA A 249 16.36 16.38 17.61
C ALA A 249 15.79 17.15 16.40
N ALA A 250 16.64 17.71 15.53
CA ALA A 250 16.21 18.43 14.32
C ALA A 250 15.90 17.49 13.14
N SER A 251 16.30 16.21 13.21
CA SER A 251 16.11 15.27 12.11
C SER A 251 14.62 14.96 11.90
N THR A 252 14.11 15.24 10.70
CA THR A 252 12.72 14.89 10.35
C THR A 252 12.60 13.47 9.76
N TYR A 253 13.70 12.71 9.71
CA TYR A 253 13.75 11.35 9.16
C TYR A 253 13.94 10.25 10.19
N ILE A 254 14.84 10.47 11.15
CA ILE A 254 15.20 9.53 12.22
C ILE A 254 14.96 10.25 13.56
N GLN A 255 14.07 9.71 14.38
CA GLN A 255 13.69 10.24 15.70
C GLN A 255 13.65 9.10 16.72
N GLU A 256 14.02 9.38 17.96
CA GLU A 256 13.95 8.39 19.04
C GLU A 256 12.49 8.03 19.33
N PRO A 257 12.07 6.75 19.15
CA PRO A 257 10.68 6.39 19.36
C PRO A 257 10.35 6.24 20.85
N PRO A 258 9.11 6.52 21.28
CA PRO A 258 8.74 6.56 22.69
C PRO A 258 8.53 5.17 23.33
N PHE A 259 8.79 4.07 22.60
CA PHE A 259 8.43 2.70 23.01
C PHE A 259 9.04 2.24 24.34
N PHE A 260 10.11 2.90 24.80
CA PHE A 260 10.86 2.53 26.01
C PHE A 260 10.91 3.62 27.10
N GLN A 261 10.32 4.81 26.88
CA GLN A 261 10.50 5.97 27.78
C GLN A 261 10.12 5.72 29.24
N ASN A 262 9.19 4.79 29.49
CA ASN A 262 8.72 4.42 30.84
C ASN A 262 8.91 2.93 31.15
N LEU A 263 9.89 2.28 30.50
CA LEU A 263 10.12 0.84 30.71
C LEU A 263 10.73 0.58 32.09
N THR A 264 10.05 -0.24 32.89
CA THR A 264 10.56 -0.77 34.17
C THR A 264 11.12 -2.18 34.02
N GLN A 265 12.07 -2.55 34.89
CA GLN A 265 12.62 -3.91 34.94
C GLN A 265 11.54 -4.93 35.34
N GLU A 266 10.71 -4.59 36.32
CA GLU A 266 9.53 -5.39 36.69
C GLU A 266 8.45 -5.27 35.61
N VAL A 267 7.77 -6.39 35.33
CA VAL A 267 6.67 -6.44 34.38
C VAL A 267 5.42 -5.84 35.05
N PRO A 268 4.83 -4.77 34.49
CA PRO A 268 3.62 -4.18 35.04
C PRO A 268 2.44 -5.13 34.91
N PRO A 269 1.45 -5.05 35.81
CA PRO A 269 0.27 -5.90 35.72
C PRO A 269 -0.58 -5.56 34.49
N VAL A 270 -1.23 -6.58 33.92
CA VAL A 270 -2.21 -6.46 32.86
C VAL A 270 -3.35 -5.56 33.32
N THR A 271 -3.48 -4.42 32.64
CA THR A 271 -4.53 -3.43 32.95
C THR A 271 -5.83 -3.76 32.21
N PRO A 272 -6.99 -3.75 32.87
CA PRO A 272 -8.28 -3.85 32.20
C PRO A 272 -8.50 -2.75 31.16
N ILE A 273 -9.30 -3.04 30.13
CA ILE A 273 -9.76 -2.05 29.16
C ILE A 273 -11.23 -1.75 29.50
N VAL A 274 -11.46 -0.57 30.07
CA VAL A 274 -12.77 -0.14 30.61
C VAL A 274 -13.05 1.28 30.12
N GLY A 275 -14.31 1.56 29.77
CA GLY A 275 -14.74 2.86 29.27
C GLY A 275 -14.10 3.26 27.93
N ALA A 276 -13.69 2.28 27.12
CA ALA A 276 -13.01 2.56 25.86
C ALA A 276 -13.96 3.14 24.80
N ARG A 277 -13.43 3.98 23.92
CA ARG A 277 -14.15 4.52 22.75
C ARG A 277 -13.65 3.89 21.46
N VAL A 278 -14.51 3.80 20.46
CA VAL A 278 -14.11 3.31 19.12
C VAL A 278 -13.48 4.47 18.36
N LEU A 279 -12.23 4.28 17.93
CA LEU A 279 -11.53 5.26 17.08
C LEU A 279 -12.03 5.18 15.63
N ALA A 280 -12.30 3.98 15.14
CA ALA A 280 -12.87 3.76 13.81
C ALA A 280 -13.53 2.39 13.69
N VAL A 281 -14.50 2.30 12.76
CA VAL A 281 -15.14 1.05 12.33
C VAL A 281 -14.72 0.77 10.89
N MET A 282 -13.90 -0.26 10.70
CA MET A 282 -13.23 -0.56 9.44
C MET A 282 -13.97 -1.68 8.67
N PRO A 283 -14.10 -1.58 7.34
CA PRO A 283 -14.80 -2.57 6.54
C PRO A 283 -13.96 -3.85 6.33
N ASP A 284 -14.57 -4.84 5.69
CA ASP A 284 -13.90 -6.03 5.19
C ASP A 284 -12.67 -5.70 4.33
N SER A 285 -11.66 -6.57 4.41
CA SER A 285 -10.41 -6.51 3.66
C SER A 285 -9.65 -5.18 3.79
N THR A 286 -9.76 -4.52 4.95
CA THR A 286 -8.96 -3.34 5.27
C THR A 286 -7.46 -3.69 5.28
N THR A 287 -6.76 -3.29 4.22
CA THR A 287 -5.34 -3.56 4.02
C THR A 287 -4.42 -2.78 4.97
N THR A 288 -3.17 -3.25 5.12
CA THR A 288 -2.10 -2.48 5.78
C THR A 288 -1.69 -1.19 5.06
N ASP A 289 -2.03 -1.03 3.77
CA ASP A 289 -1.87 0.25 3.07
C ASP A 289 -2.96 1.26 3.48
N HIS A 290 -4.14 0.80 3.91
CA HIS A 290 -5.12 1.66 4.57
C HIS A 290 -4.63 2.07 5.96
N ILE A 291 -4.21 1.09 6.78
CA ILE A 291 -3.79 1.33 8.17
C ILE A 291 -2.53 2.19 8.25
N SER A 292 -1.53 1.93 7.41
CA SER A 292 -0.25 2.65 7.42
C SER A 292 0.23 2.87 5.97
N PRO A 293 -0.25 3.91 5.26
CA PRO A 293 0.15 4.18 3.89
C PRO A 293 1.67 4.35 3.74
N ALA A 294 2.20 4.01 2.57
CA ALA A 294 3.63 4.16 2.26
C ALA A 294 3.92 5.22 1.18
N GLY A 295 2.90 5.65 0.44
CA GLY A 295 3.02 6.59 -0.67
C GLY A 295 3.12 8.05 -0.23
N SER A 296 2.73 8.94 -1.13
CA SER A 296 2.81 10.40 -0.94
C SER A 296 2.02 10.90 0.27
N ILE A 297 2.58 11.90 0.95
CA ILE A 297 1.90 12.63 2.03
C ILE A 297 0.96 13.67 1.40
N ALA A 298 -0.32 13.68 1.80
CA ALA A 298 -1.34 14.59 1.30
C ALA A 298 -1.21 15.98 1.94
N LYS A 299 -1.47 17.06 1.17
CA LYS A 299 -1.25 18.46 1.60
C LYS A 299 -2.00 18.84 2.88
N ASN A 300 -3.24 18.39 3.03
CA ASN A 300 -4.10 18.74 4.16
C ASN A 300 -4.15 17.63 5.21
N SER A 301 -3.04 16.91 5.41
CA SER A 301 -2.95 15.83 6.39
C SER A 301 -2.24 16.28 7.68
N PRO A 302 -2.47 15.61 8.81
CA PRO A 302 -1.74 15.89 10.04
C PRO A 302 -0.21 15.77 9.86
N ALA A 303 0.25 14.78 9.08
CA ALA A 303 1.67 14.60 8.79
C ALA A 303 2.26 15.75 7.96
N ALA A 304 1.51 16.31 7.02
CA ALA A 304 1.89 17.51 6.30
C ALA A 304 2.03 18.72 7.24
N SER A 305 1.03 18.93 8.11
CA SER A 305 1.06 20.03 9.08
C SER A 305 2.27 19.93 10.03
N TYR A 306 2.64 18.71 10.43
CA TYR A 306 3.85 18.47 11.21
C TYR A 306 5.14 18.83 10.44
N LEU A 307 5.25 18.40 9.18
CA LEU A 307 6.42 18.70 8.34
C LEU A 307 6.55 20.19 8.02
N GLU A 308 5.43 20.87 7.73
CA GLU A 308 5.37 22.32 7.54
C GLU A 308 5.77 23.07 8.83
N GLY A 309 5.29 22.62 9.98
CA GLY A 309 5.70 23.16 11.29
C GLY A 309 7.18 22.99 11.61
N HIS A 310 7.88 22.07 10.92
CA HIS A 310 9.33 21.87 11.00
C HIS A 310 10.08 22.48 9.81
N ASN A 311 9.44 23.38 9.06
CA ASN A 311 10.00 24.07 7.89
C ASN A 311 10.49 23.11 6.78
N VAL A 312 9.86 21.96 6.61
CA VAL A 312 10.16 21.05 5.50
C VAL A 312 9.33 21.45 4.28
N GLU A 313 10.02 21.83 3.21
CA GLU A 313 9.39 22.23 1.95
C GLU A 313 8.61 21.07 1.30
N ARG A 314 7.54 21.40 0.56
CA ARG A 314 6.62 20.39 -0.03
C ARG A 314 7.34 19.35 -0.89
N SER A 315 8.35 19.77 -1.64
CA SER A 315 9.19 18.90 -2.48
C SER A 315 10.00 17.88 -1.68
N GLU A 316 10.25 18.15 -0.40
CA GLU A 316 11.08 17.34 0.49
C GLU A 316 10.26 16.46 1.45
N TRP A 317 8.93 16.59 1.46
CA TRP A 317 8.08 15.73 2.30
C TRP A 317 8.30 14.24 2.02
N ASN A 318 8.63 13.91 0.76
CA ASN A 318 8.88 12.56 0.30
C ASN A 318 7.63 11.67 0.55
N SER A 319 7.81 10.39 0.87
CA SER A 319 6.72 9.44 1.12
C SER A 319 6.65 9.02 2.58
N TYR A 320 5.49 8.54 3.04
CA TYR A 320 5.38 7.91 4.36
C TYR A 320 6.39 6.75 4.52
N GLY A 321 6.65 5.98 3.46
CA GLY A 321 7.64 4.91 3.48
C GLY A 321 9.05 5.40 3.82
N SER A 322 9.43 6.58 3.33
CA SER A 322 10.74 7.20 3.63
C SER A 322 10.83 7.76 5.05
N ARG A 323 9.68 8.05 5.68
CA ARG A 323 9.58 8.68 7.01
C ARG A 323 9.44 7.65 8.15
N ARG A 324 9.64 6.36 7.88
CA ARG A 324 9.49 5.27 8.85
C ARG A 324 10.43 5.32 10.06
N GLY A 325 11.53 6.07 9.98
CA GLY A 325 12.40 6.35 11.12
C GLY A 325 11.88 7.46 12.04
N ASN A 326 10.83 8.17 11.64
CA ASN A 326 10.23 9.27 12.40
C ASN A 326 8.83 8.88 12.86
N HIS A 327 8.68 8.60 14.16
CA HIS A 327 7.40 8.18 14.72
C HIS A 327 6.32 9.27 14.66
N GLU A 328 6.69 10.55 14.75
CA GLU A 328 5.76 11.68 14.67
C GLU A 328 5.04 11.72 13.32
N VAL A 329 5.76 11.50 12.23
CA VAL A 329 5.16 11.43 10.89
C VAL A 329 4.30 10.18 10.74
N MET A 330 4.77 9.04 11.24
CA MET A 330 4.10 7.77 11.03
C MET A 330 2.84 7.58 11.87
N MET A 331 2.79 8.09 13.11
CA MET A 331 1.56 8.08 13.91
C MET A 331 0.48 9.00 13.32
N ARG A 332 0.89 10.16 12.76
CA ARG A 332 0.02 11.05 11.98
C ARG A 332 -0.44 10.46 10.65
N GLY A 333 0.40 9.61 10.05
CA GLY A 333 0.08 8.86 8.83
C GLY A 333 -0.79 7.63 9.06
N THR A 334 -0.98 7.19 10.30
CA THR A 334 -1.76 6.00 10.60
C THR A 334 -3.25 6.27 10.38
N PHE A 335 -3.88 5.41 9.60
CA PHE A 335 -5.22 5.58 9.02
C PHE A 335 -5.40 6.86 8.18
N ALA A 336 -4.32 7.43 7.62
CA ALA A 336 -4.39 8.64 6.78
C ALA A 336 -4.56 8.35 5.27
N ASN A 337 -4.84 7.09 4.89
CA ASN A 337 -5.06 6.74 3.49
C ASN A 337 -6.36 7.38 2.98
N ILE A 338 -6.30 8.04 1.83
CA ILE A 338 -7.42 8.76 1.22
C ILE A 338 -8.60 7.86 0.81
N ARG A 339 -8.41 6.53 0.76
CA ARG A 339 -9.42 5.54 0.38
C ARG A 339 -9.96 4.72 1.57
N ILE A 340 -9.58 5.07 2.81
CA ILE A 340 -10.23 4.46 3.99
C ILE A 340 -11.72 4.79 3.97
N LYS A 341 -12.56 3.84 4.36
CA LYS A 341 -14.02 4.01 4.48
C LYS A 341 -14.44 3.71 5.91
N ASN A 342 -14.37 4.71 6.78
CA ASN A 342 -14.79 4.54 8.17
C ASN A 342 -16.32 4.47 8.24
N GLN A 343 -16.88 3.36 8.74
CA GLN A 343 -18.32 3.15 8.79
C GLN A 343 -19.04 4.09 9.78
N MET A 344 -18.32 4.76 10.69
CA MET A 344 -18.87 5.82 11.55
C MET A 344 -19.25 7.09 10.78
N LEU A 345 -18.79 7.22 9.54
CA LEU A 345 -19.06 8.35 8.62
C LEU A 345 -19.78 7.85 7.36
N ASP A 346 -20.68 6.87 7.50
CA ASP A 346 -21.43 6.25 6.40
C ASP A 346 -20.54 5.72 5.26
N GLY A 347 -19.29 5.35 5.57
CA GLY A 347 -18.33 4.83 4.59
C GLY A 347 -17.72 5.90 3.68
N GLU A 348 -17.79 7.18 4.05
CA GLU A 348 -17.09 8.27 3.36
C GLU A 348 -15.60 7.96 3.20
N GLU A 349 -15.05 8.27 2.01
CA GLU A 349 -13.62 8.08 1.72
C GLU A 349 -12.75 9.14 2.40
N GLY A 350 -11.76 8.67 3.17
CA GLY A 350 -10.73 9.49 3.77
C GLY A 350 -10.31 9.01 5.15
N GLY A 351 -9.17 9.54 5.62
CA GLY A 351 -8.62 9.25 6.96
C GLY A 351 -9.32 10.01 8.09
N TYR A 352 -10.65 9.95 8.15
CA TYR A 352 -11.47 10.73 9.08
C TYR A 352 -12.26 9.83 10.05
N THR A 353 -12.62 10.41 11.19
CA THR A 353 -13.50 9.80 12.21
C THR A 353 -14.28 10.87 12.96
N VAL A 354 -15.11 10.46 13.90
CA VAL A 354 -15.84 11.34 14.82
C VAL A 354 -15.16 11.29 16.19
N TYR A 355 -14.73 12.44 16.69
CA TYR A 355 -14.42 12.61 18.10
C TYR A 355 -15.73 12.74 18.88
N ILE A 356 -16.17 11.62 19.46
CA ILE A 356 -17.51 11.41 20.03
C ILE A 356 -17.85 12.45 21.11
N PRO A 357 -16.97 12.82 22.06
CA PRO A 357 -17.34 13.77 23.11
C PRO A 357 -17.84 15.13 22.60
N ALA A 358 -17.33 15.60 21.46
CA ALA A 358 -17.76 16.85 20.83
C ALA A 358 -18.59 16.63 19.55
N MET A 359 -18.81 15.37 19.14
CA MET A 359 -19.44 14.99 17.87
C MET A 359 -18.80 15.69 16.65
N GLU A 360 -17.47 15.87 16.69
CA GLU A 360 -16.73 16.61 15.68
C GLU A 360 -16.03 15.64 14.71
N LYS A 361 -16.19 15.86 13.40
CA LYS A 361 -15.44 15.12 12.38
C LYS A 361 -14.01 15.65 12.30
N LEU A 362 -13.04 14.77 12.51
CA LEU A 362 -11.61 15.09 12.53
C LEU A 362 -10.82 14.07 11.71
N ALA A 363 -9.57 14.40 11.38
CA ALA A 363 -8.63 13.37 10.95
C ALA A 363 -8.41 12.38 12.10
N ILE A 364 -8.20 11.10 11.78
CA ILE A 364 -8.10 10.05 12.81
C ILE A 364 -7.00 10.34 13.83
N TRP A 365 -5.85 10.86 13.39
CA TRP A 365 -4.78 11.27 14.29
C TRP A 365 -5.22 12.37 15.27
N ASP A 366 -5.93 13.40 14.79
CA ASP A 366 -6.36 14.53 15.64
C ASP A 366 -7.38 14.08 16.69
N ALA A 367 -8.30 13.18 16.31
CA ALA A 367 -9.23 12.56 17.26
C ALA A 367 -8.48 11.68 18.29
N ALA A 368 -7.53 10.86 17.84
CA ALA A 368 -6.72 10.01 18.71
C ALA A 368 -5.91 10.83 19.72
N ALA A 369 -5.31 11.95 19.28
CA ALA A 369 -4.57 12.86 20.15
C ALA A 369 -5.46 13.42 21.27
N ARG A 370 -6.68 13.89 20.96
CA ARG A 370 -7.63 14.38 21.97
C ARG A 370 -8.03 13.29 22.97
N TYR A 371 -8.33 12.08 22.50
CA TYR A 371 -8.65 10.98 23.40
C TYR A 371 -7.49 10.59 24.32
N MET A 372 -6.25 10.67 23.83
CA MET A 372 -5.06 10.46 24.65
C MET A 372 -4.90 11.54 25.72
N ASP A 373 -5.16 12.82 25.38
CA ASP A 373 -5.17 13.92 26.34
C ASP A 373 -6.26 13.73 27.42
N ASP A 374 -7.42 13.19 27.05
CA ASP A 374 -8.52 12.87 27.95
C ASP A 374 -8.28 11.59 28.77
N GLY A 375 -7.21 10.82 28.50
CA GLY A 375 -6.94 9.53 29.13
C GLY A 375 -7.94 8.43 28.77
N THR A 376 -8.66 8.57 27.66
CA THR A 376 -9.69 7.61 27.20
C THR A 376 -9.05 6.47 26.40
N PRO A 377 -9.18 5.20 26.83
CA PRO A 377 -8.68 4.07 26.04
C PRO A 377 -9.41 3.96 24.70
N LEU A 378 -8.69 3.58 23.64
CA LEU A 378 -9.29 3.41 22.31
C LEU A 378 -9.32 1.95 21.85
N ILE A 379 -10.32 1.61 21.05
CA ILE A 379 -10.39 0.36 20.29
C ILE A 379 -10.70 0.63 18.81
N VAL A 380 -10.47 -0.37 17.97
CA VAL A 380 -10.94 -0.38 16.57
C VAL A 380 -11.89 -1.56 16.38
N LEU A 381 -13.01 -1.34 15.70
CA LEU A 381 -13.87 -2.42 15.19
C LEU A 381 -13.52 -2.66 13.73
N ALA A 382 -13.53 -3.92 13.28
CA ALA A 382 -13.21 -4.26 11.91
C ALA A 382 -14.00 -5.46 11.38
N GLY A 383 -14.18 -5.50 10.06
CA GLY A 383 -14.71 -6.65 9.34
C GLY A 383 -13.71 -7.81 9.20
N LYS A 384 -13.84 -8.55 8.10
CA LYS A 384 -13.00 -9.70 7.74
C LYS A 384 -11.65 -9.28 7.18
N GLU A 385 -10.66 -10.17 7.28
CA GLU A 385 -9.33 -10.02 6.66
C GLU A 385 -8.61 -8.72 7.06
N TYR A 386 -8.83 -8.26 8.29
CA TYR A 386 -8.24 -7.03 8.78
C TYR A 386 -6.71 -7.12 8.79
N GLY A 387 -6.07 -6.16 8.13
CA GLY A 387 -4.62 -6.08 7.98
C GLY A 387 -4.04 -6.88 6.81
N THR A 388 -4.81 -7.11 5.74
CA THR A 388 -4.28 -7.81 4.56
C THR A 388 -3.18 -7.03 3.83
N GLY A 389 -2.30 -7.76 3.14
CA GLY A 389 -1.25 -7.18 2.30
C GLY A 389 0.17 -7.14 2.92
N SER A 390 0.72 -5.95 3.11
CA SER A 390 2.13 -5.74 3.46
C SER A 390 2.48 -6.16 4.90
N SER A 391 3.69 -6.65 5.11
CA SER A 391 4.20 -7.04 6.45
C SER A 391 4.61 -5.87 7.35
N ARG A 392 4.24 -4.62 7.03
CA ARG A 392 4.76 -3.43 7.72
C ARG A 392 4.27 -3.40 9.17
N ASP A 393 5.21 -3.38 10.10
CA ASP A 393 4.92 -3.31 11.55
C ASP A 393 4.40 -1.94 11.99
N TRP A 394 4.64 -0.89 11.19
CA TRP A 394 4.02 0.43 11.36
C TRP A 394 2.49 0.40 11.37
N ALA A 395 1.86 -0.61 10.74
CA ALA A 395 0.42 -0.83 10.86
C ALA A 395 -0.02 -1.26 12.28
N ALA A 396 0.91 -1.68 13.15
CA ALA A 396 0.65 -1.96 14.56
C ALA A 396 1.27 -0.90 15.48
N LYS A 397 2.50 -0.43 15.19
CA LYS A 397 3.14 0.67 15.95
C LYS A 397 2.30 1.94 15.91
N GLY A 398 1.79 2.30 14.73
CA GLY A 398 0.92 3.45 14.56
C GLY A 398 -0.38 3.34 15.35
N VAL A 399 -1.01 2.16 15.32
CA VAL A 399 -2.22 1.86 16.09
C VAL A 399 -1.96 2.02 17.60
N LEU A 400 -0.86 1.48 18.10
CA LEU A 400 -0.44 1.67 19.49
C LEU A 400 -0.20 3.16 19.82
N LEU A 401 0.52 3.88 18.97
CA LEU A 401 0.86 5.31 19.17
C LEU A 401 -0.34 6.25 19.00
N GLN A 402 -1.45 5.76 18.46
CA GLN A 402 -2.75 6.44 18.48
C GLN A 402 -3.58 6.08 19.72
N GLY A 403 -3.02 5.37 20.70
CA GLY A 403 -3.69 5.04 21.95
C GLY A 403 -4.64 3.83 21.87
N VAL A 404 -4.65 3.10 20.75
CA VAL A 404 -5.51 1.92 20.59
C VAL A 404 -4.96 0.75 21.41
N ARG A 405 -5.80 0.23 22.30
CA ARG A 405 -5.49 -0.87 23.23
C ARG A 405 -5.95 -2.23 22.72
N ALA A 406 -7.02 -2.27 21.92
CA ALA A 406 -7.53 -3.50 21.33
C ALA A 406 -8.11 -3.27 19.93
N VAL A 407 -8.10 -4.32 19.11
CA VAL A 407 -8.82 -4.36 17.83
C VAL A 407 -9.79 -5.53 17.89
N ILE A 408 -11.07 -5.32 17.60
CA ILE A 408 -12.09 -6.36 17.52
C ILE A 408 -12.48 -6.55 16.05
N ALA A 409 -12.11 -7.68 15.46
CA ALA A 409 -12.33 -7.96 14.04
C ALA A 409 -13.12 -9.26 13.80
N GLU A 410 -13.77 -9.43 12.65
CA GLU A 410 -14.34 -10.73 12.29
C GLU A 410 -13.24 -11.75 11.96
N SER A 411 -12.17 -11.30 11.32
CA SER A 411 -10.95 -12.10 11.14
C SER A 411 -9.73 -11.20 10.88
N PHE A 412 -8.54 -11.73 11.18
CA PHE A 412 -7.27 -11.04 10.96
C PHE A 412 -6.41 -11.77 9.93
N GLU A 413 -5.65 -11.00 9.19
CA GLU A 413 -4.54 -11.53 8.42
C GLU A 413 -3.32 -11.86 9.29
N ARG A 414 -2.64 -12.96 8.95
CA ARG A 414 -1.70 -13.66 9.86
C ARG A 414 -0.60 -12.75 10.37
N ILE A 415 0.05 -12.00 9.47
CA ILE A 415 1.20 -11.14 9.81
C ILE A 415 0.75 -9.94 10.64
N HIS A 416 -0.38 -9.33 10.28
CA HIS A 416 -0.87 -8.15 10.99
C HIS A 416 -1.28 -8.49 12.43
N ARG A 417 -1.98 -9.62 12.64
CA ARG A 417 -2.29 -10.13 13.98
C ARG A 417 -1.02 -10.29 14.83
N SER A 418 0.03 -10.92 14.29
CA SER A 418 1.32 -11.06 14.99
C SER A 418 1.95 -9.70 15.33
N ASN A 419 1.88 -8.72 14.43
CA ASN A 419 2.40 -7.37 14.69
C ASN A 419 1.63 -6.65 15.80
N LEU A 420 0.30 -6.78 15.87
CA LEU A 420 -0.51 -6.20 16.95
C LEU A 420 -0.09 -6.76 18.31
N VAL A 421 0.00 -8.10 18.43
CA VAL A 421 0.49 -8.77 19.65
C VAL A 421 1.91 -8.30 19.99
N GLY A 422 2.79 -8.23 19.00
CA GLY A 422 4.18 -7.79 19.17
C GLY A 422 4.29 -6.35 19.70
N MET A 423 3.31 -5.50 19.44
CA MET A 423 3.23 -4.14 19.96
C MET A 423 2.40 -4.01 21.24
N GLY A 424 1.86 -5.11 21.78
CA GLY A 424 1.03 -5.07 22.99
C GLY A 424 -0.41 -4.59 22.77
N VAL A 425 -0.89 -4.56 21.51
CA VAL A 425 -2.30 -4.29 21.19
C VAL A 425 -3.05 -5.63 21.18
N LEU A 426 -4.19 -5.72 21.86
CA LEU A 426 -4.95 -6.96 22.02
C LEU A 426 -5.80 -7.25 20.76
N PRO A 427 -5.50 -8.28 19.94
CA PRO A 427 -6.38 -8.66 18.85
C PRO A 427 -7.50 -9.57 19.37
N LEU A 428 -8.74 -9.15 19.18
CA LEU A 428 -9.94 -9.85 19.58
C LEU A 428 -10.75 -10.21 18.34
N GLN A 429 -11.27 -11.42 18.27
CA GLN A 429 -12.08 -11.88 17.16
C GLN A 429 -13.52 -12.09 17.61
N PHE A 430 -14.48 -11.60 16.82
CA PHE A 430 -15.89 -11.98 17.02
C PHE A 430 -16.07 -13.50 16.95
N LYS A 431 -17.10 -14.02 17.63
CA LYS A 431 -17.49 -15.42 17.48
C LYS A 431 -18.08 -15.64 16.08
N ALA A 432 -18.08 -16.89 15.61
CA ALA A 432 -18.61 -17.21 14.30
C ALA A 432 -20.08 -16.76 14.17
N GLY A 433 -20.37 -15.90 13.19
CA GLY A 433 -21.70 -15.33 12.96
C GLY A 433 -21.90 -13.92 13.57
N ASP A 434 -21.04 -13.52 14.49
CA ASP A 434 -21.07 -12.18 15.09
C ASP A 434 -20.21 -11.20 14.27
N SER A 435 -20.69 -9.97 14.16
CA SER A 435 -19.97 -8.83 13.61
C SER A 435 -20.48 -7.54 14.26
N ALA A 436 -19.81 -6.41 14.02
CA ALA A 436 -20.33 -5.11 14.45
C ALA A 436 -21.76 -4.89 13.92
N GLN A 437 -22.01 -5.25 12.66
CA GLN A 437 -23.31 -5.12 12.03
C GLN A 437 -24.38 -6.04 12.64
N SER A 438 -24.08 -7.34 12.82
CA SER A 438 -25.10 -8.29 13.33
C SER A 438 -25.47 -8.04 14.79
N LEU A 439 -24.54 -7.44 15.56
CA LEU A 439 -24.74 -7.03 16.95
C LEU A 439 -25.32 -5.60 17.08
N GLY A 440 -25.52 -4.89 15.96
CA GLY A 440 -26.04 -3.52 15.96
C GLY A 440 -25.09 -2.47 16.56
N LEU A 441 -23.78 -2.75 16.58
CA LEU A 441 -22.76 -1.84 17.09
C LEU A 441 -22.51 -0.72 16.07
N THR A 442 -22.59 0.51 16.55
CA THR A 442 -22.45 1.73 15.74
C THR A 442 -21.05 2.34 15.83
N GLY A 443 -20.33 2.03 16.90
CA GLY A 443 -19.05 2.66 17.25
C GLY A 443 -19.21 3.85 18.21
N PHE A 444 -20.43 4.31 18.48
CA PHE A 444 -20.69 5.42 19.41
C PHE A 444 -20.82 4.96 20.87
N GLU A 445 -20.84 3.65 21.12
CA GLU A 445 -20.92 3.06 22.45
C GLU A 445 -19.61 3.27 23.25
N THR A 446 -19.69 3.05 24.56
CA THR A 446 -18.51 2.78 25.40
C THR A 446 -18.29 1.29 25.54
N PHE A 447 -17.04 0.83 25.53
CA PHE A 447 -16.68 -0.58 25.52
C PHE A 447 -15.86 -0.98 26.76
N ASP A 448 -16.30 -2.04 27.43
CA ASP A 448 -15.54 -2.73 28.48
C ASP A 448 -15.16 -4.15 28.02
N ILE A 449 -13.89 -4.52 28.17
CA ILE A 449 -13.39 -5.88 27.93
C ILE A 449 -13.23 -6.58 29.28
N ILE A 450 -14.19 -7.43 29.61
CA ILE A 450 -14.31 -8.09 30.90
C ILE A 450 -13.57 -9.43 30.88
N GLY A 451 -12.79 -9.69 31.93
CA GLY A 451 -12.03 -10.92 32.13
C GLY A 451 -10.57 -10.84 31.69
N LEU A 452 -10.11 -9.66 31.24
CA LEU A 452 -8.69 -9.41 30.97
C LEU A 452 -7.92 -9.27 32.28
N THR A 453 -7.22 -10.33 32.68
CA THR A 453 -6.45 -10.42 33.93
C THR A 453 -5.05 -11.00 33.68
N GLU A 454 -4.27 -11.12 34.74
CA GLU A 454 -2.97 -11.81 34.72
C GLU A 454 -3.06 -13.29 34.32
N GLU A 455 -4.17 -13.95 34.53
CA GLU A 455 -4.30 -15.40 34.27
C GLU A 455 -4.60 -15.70 32.79
N MET A 456 -4.21 -14.79 31.89
CA MET A 456 -4.54 -14.91 30.48
C MET A 456 -3.94 -16.15 29.82
N ALA A 457 -4.76 -16.86 29.04
CA ALA A 457 -4.37 -18.04 28.29
C ALA A 457 -4.45 -17.82 26.77
N PRO A 458 -3.70 -18.60 25.96
CA PRO A 458 -3.83 -18.57 24.51
C PRO A 458 -5.27 -18.86 24.08
N GLY A 459 -5.81 -18.09 23.14
CA GLY A 459 -7.17 -18.30 22.63
C GLY A 459 -8.29 -18.03 23.64
N GLN A 460 -8.01 -17.38 24.77
CA GLN A 460 -9.01 -17.14 25.82
C GLN A 460 -10.19 -16.32 25.32
N GLU A 461 -11.39 -16.67 25.78
CA GLU A 461 -12.59 -15.89 25.53
C GLU A 461 -12.79 -14.77 26.55
N TYR A 462 -13.21 -13.60 26.09
CA TYR A 462 -13.60 -12.45 26.91
C TYR A 462 -15.05 -12.07 26.65
N THR A 463 -15.68 -11.42 27.64
CA THR A 463 -16.96 -10.74 27.43
C THR A 463 -16.69 -9.29 27.07
N VAL A 464 -17.31 -8.78 26.02
CA VAL A 464 -17.35 -7.36 25.71
C VAL A 464 -18.72 -6.82 26.07
N ARG A 465 -18.75 -5.70 26.79
CA ARG A 465 -19.95 -4.94 27.09
C ARG A 465 -19.89 -3.62 26.33
N ALA A 466 -20.80 -3.43 25.39
CA ALA A 466 -21.00 -2.17 24.69
C ALA A 466 -22.21 -1.45 25.30
N THR A 467 -22.03 -0.21 25.76
CA THR A 467 -23.10 0.61 26.36
C THR A 467 -23.36 1.82 25.48
N ALA A 468 -24.56 1.92 24.93
CA ALA A 468 -25.01 3.07 24.14
C ALA A 468 -25.26 4.30 25.04
N GLU A 469 -25.33 5.48 24.44
CA GLU A 469 -25.66 6.73 25.16
C GLU A 469 -27.02 6.66 25.87
N SER A 470 -27.98 5.92 25.29
CA SER A 470 -29.29 5.66 25.90
C SER A 470 -29.25 4.77 27.15
N GLY A 471 -28.08 4.17 27.46
CA GLY A 471 -27.90 3.17 28.50
C GLY A 471 -28.25 1.74 28.06
N ALA A 472 -28.65 1.53 26.80
CA ALA A 472 -28.83 0.19 26.26
C ALA A 472 -27.51 -0.57 26.23
N VAL A 473 -27.52 -1.82 26.69
CA VAL A 473 -26.32 -2.65 26.80
C VAL A 473 -26.40 -3.83 25.84
N THR A 474 -25.35 -4.01 25.05
CA THR A 474 -25.10 -5.20 24.22
C THR A 474 -23.90 -5.94 24.78
N GLU A 475 -24.11 -7.17 25.27
CA GLU A 475 -23.02 -8.05 25.71
C GLU A 475 -22.80 -9.19 24.70
N PHE A 476 -21.54 -9.44 24.37
CA PHE A 476 -21.15 -10.49 23.44
C PHE A 476 -19.79 -11.09 23.82
N LYS A 477 -19.47 -12.24 23.22
CA LYS A 477 -18.20 -12.95 23.45
C LYS A 477 -17.23 -12.71 22.30
N VAL A 478 -15.96 -12.62 22.64
CA VAL A 478 -14.86 -12.52 21.67
C VAL A 478 -13.75 -13.49 22.05
N ILE A 479 -12.99 -13.94 21.05
CA ILE A 479 -11.84 -14.82 21.21
C ILE A 479 -10.56 -13.99 21.12
N SER A 480 -9.69 -14.08 22.11
CA SER A 480 -8.33 -13.53 22.03
C SER A 480 -7.54 -14.22 20.92
N ARG A 481 -6.97 -13.45 20.02
CA ARG A 481 -6.06 -13.93 18.97
C ARG A 481 -4.59 -13.84 19.39
N ILE A 482 -4.34 -13.91 20.69
CA ILE A 482 -3.06 -14.33 21.25
C ILE A 482 -3.05 -15.85 21.21
N ASP A 483 -2.34 -16.41 20.25
CA ASP A 483 -2.52 -17.81 19.84
C ASP A 483 -1.52 -18.76 20.53
N THR A 484 -0.51 -18.24 21.24
CA THR A 484 0.53 -19.04 21.90
C THR A 484 0.94 -18.52 23.29
N PRO A 485 1.52 -19.36 24.17
CA PRO A 485 2.05 -18.91 25.46
C PRO A 485 3.17 -17.86 25.34
N VAL A 486 3.96 -17.91 24.27
CA VAL A 486 5.01 -16.92 24.01
C VAL A 486 4.39 -15.55 23.71
N GLU A 487 3.31 -15.53 22.94
CA GLU A 487 2.56 -14.32 22.64
C GLU A 487 1.86 -13.74 23.89
N VAL A 488 1.37 -14.58 24.79
CA VAL A 488 0.90 -14.15 26.12
C VAL A 488 2.02 -13.41 26.85
N ASN A 489 3.23 -13.97 26.87
CA ASN A 489 4.37 -13.33 27.52
C ASN A 489 4.71 -11.97 26.85
N TYR A 490 4.65 -11.86 25.53
CA TYR A 490 4.85 -10.58 24.84
C TYR A 490 3.82 -9.54 25.25
N TYR A 491 2.53 -9.90 25.24
CA TYR A 491 1.47 -8.97 25.62
C TYR A 491 1.63 -8.48 27.06
N LYS A 492 1.90 -9.39 28.02
CA LYS A 492 2.16 -9.02 29.43
C LYS A 492 3.33 -8.06 29.59
N ASN A 493 4.36 -8.19 28.75
CA ASN A 493 5.50 -7.30 28.77
C ASN A 493 5.23 -5.92 28.14
N GLY A 494 4.06 -5.69 27.55
CA GLY A 494 3.76 -4.50 26.76
C GLY A 494 4.27 -4.56 25.32
N GLY A 495 4.75 -5.73 24.87
CA GLY A 495 5.27 -5.97 23.53
C GLY A 495 6.55 -6.80 23.50
N ILE A 496 6.88 -7.30 22.31
CA ILE A 496 8.07 -8.15 22.06
C ILE A 496 9.37 -7.38 22.32
N LEU A 497 9.42 -6.09 22.00
CA LEU A 497 10.61 -5.27 22.18
C LEU A 497 10.95 -5.10 23.67
N GLN A 498 9.93 -4.87 24.49
CA GLN A 498 10.04 -4.76 25.94
C GLN A 498 10.44 -6.11 26.55
N THR A 499 9.88 -7.23 26.08
CA THR A 499 10.31 -8.58 26.50
C THR A 499 11.79 -8.81 26.24
N VAL A 500 12.27 -8.47 25.03
CA VAL A 500 13.67 -8.67 24.64
C VAL A 500 14.59 -7.79 25.48
N LEU A 501 14.25 -6.50 25.66
CA LEU A 501 15.08 -5.58 26.42
C LEU A 501 15.18 -5.99 27.90
N ARG A 502 14.07 -6.37 28.54
CA ARG A 502 14.11 -6.91 29.91
C ARG A 502 14.97 -8.17 30.03
N ARG A 503 14.92 -9.06 29.02
CA ARG A 503 15.75 -10.27 29.00
C ARG A 503 17.23 -9.98 28.82
N LEU A 504 17.61 -8.96 28.04
CA LEU A 504 19.02 -8.58 27.84
C LEU A 504 19.60 -7.82 29.04
N ALA A 505 18.75 -7.13 29.80
CA ALA A 505 19.13 -6.38 30.99
C ALA A 505 19.13 -7.22 32.28
N ALA A 506 18.54 -8.41 32.25
CA ALA A 506 18.57 -9.40 33.33
C ALA A 506 19.82 -10.28 33.24
#